data_AF-A0A813GCQ0-F1
#
_entry.id   AF-A0A813GCQ0-F1
#
_cell.length_a   1.000
_cell.length_b   1.000
_cell.length_c   1.000
_cell.angle_alpha   90.00
_cell.angle_beta   90.00
_cell.angle_gamma   90.00
#
_symmetry.space_group_name_H-M   'P 1'
#
loop_
_entity.id
_entity.type
_entity.pdbx_description
1 polymer ?
#
loop_
_entity_poly.entity_id
_entity_poly.type
_entity_poly.pdbx_seq_one_letter_code
_entity_poly.pdbx_strand_id
1 'polypeptide(L)'
;DRRVRQEWSDLRRSGLIGAGAIIKHLLLERPNAFEISNEATGQTTVRLVGEAELAVRESKGGIMNSEQMTSIEAYMRKAGGSERVSRLGVLFGIDEATLSRHKEGFLWGAATAAYQIEGAWNSFGKQRSIWDNFCQKGGGVVKNETGNVAAEFYDRYEADLQRVADYGFNSFRFSISWPRIFPKGLDGVHRPNPEGVQFYMHVLDSLKAKNIIPLVTIFHWDLPDDLDWLDVSVVESFAEYA
;
A
#
# COMPACT_ATOMS: atom_id res chain seq x y z
N ASP A 1 8.26 21.04 -2.40
CA ASP A 1 9.16 19.93 -2.81
C ASP A 1 9.60 20.16 -4.26
N ARG A 2 10.90 20.03 -4.55
CA ARG A 2 11.52 20.30 -5.86
C ARG A 2 10.98 19.38 -6.96
N ARG A 3 10.55 18.17 -6.58
CA ARG A 3 9.95 17.17 -7.48
C ARG A 3 8.56 17.59 -7.97
N VAL A 4 7.72 18.10 -7.06
CA VAL A 4 6.38 18.63 -7.37
C VAL A 4 6.46 19.80 -8.36
N ARG A 5 7.49 20.65 -8.22
CA ARG A 5 7.73 21.77 -9.14
C ARG A 5 8.09 21.31 -10.55
N GLN A 6 8.88 20.24 -10.67
CA GLN A 6 9.30 19.66 -11.94
C GLN A 6 8.11 18.99 -12.66
N GLU A 7 7.37 18.14 -11.94
CA GLU A 7 6.17 17.46 -12.45
C GLU A 7 5.11 18.48 -12.93
N TRP A 8 4.89 19.56 -12.19
CA TRP A 8 4.00 20.66 -12.60
C TRP A 8 4.48 21.38 -13.87
N SER A 9 5.78 21.68 -13.96
CA SER A 9 6.36 22.34 -15.13
C SER A 9 6.32 21.45 -16.38
N ASP A 10 6.38 20.14 -16.22
CA ASP A 10 6.35 19.17 -17.31
C ASP A 10 4.91 18.93 -17.81
N LEU A 11 3.94 18.90 -16.89
CA LEU A 11 2.50 18.87 -17.21
C LEU A 11 2.04 20.11 -17.98
N ARG A 12 2.55 21.29 -17.65
CA ARG A 12 2.24 22.54 -18.38
C ARG A 12 2.77 22.55 -19.82
N ARG A 13 3.88 21.84 -20.07
CA ARG A 13 4.58 21.82 -21.37
C ARG A 13 4.07 20.74 -22.32
N SER A 14 3.44 19.68 -21.82
CA SER A 14 3.07 18.52 -22.63
C SER A 14 1.83 18.73 -23.51
N GLY A 15 1.02 19.77 -23.25
CA GLY A 15 -0.22 20.03 -24.00
C GLY A 15 -1.30 18.93 -23.87
N LEU A 16 -1.05 17.90 -23.06
CA LEU A 16 -1.88 16.70 -22.91
C LEU A 16 -2.89 16.84 -21.77
N ILE A 17 -3.66 17.93 -21.69
CA ILE A 17 -4.64 18.10 -20.58
C ILE A 17 -5.89 18.86 -21.00
N GLY A 18 -7.06 18.23 -20.81
CA GLY A 18 -8.31 18.93 -20.47
C GLY A 18 -8.31 19.24 -18.97
N ALA A 19 -8.34 20.53 -18.61
CA ALA A 19 -7.89 21.08 -17.32
C ALA A 19 -8.53 20.49 -16.03
N GLY A 20 -9.68 19.82 -16.09
CA GLY A 20 -10.43 19.40 -14.91
C GLY A 20 -9.92 18.14 -14.19
N ALA A 21 -9.44 17.13 -14.92
CA ALA A 21 -9.18 15.81 -14.34
C ALA A 21 -7.90 15.74 -13.50
N ILE A 22 -6.87 16.49 -13.88
CA ILE A 22 -5.56 16.46 -13.23
C ILE A 22 -5.47 17.46 -12.07
N ILE A 23 -6.21 18.57 -12.11
CA ILE A 23 -6.37 19.45 -10.93
C ILE A 23 -7.09 18.69 -9.80
N LYS A 24 -8.11 17.90 -10.14
CA LYS A 24 -8.77 16.97 -9.21
C LYS A 24 -7.78 15.96 -8.61
N HIS A 25 -6.85 15.45 -9.41
CA HIS A 25 -5.81 14.51 -9.00
C HIS A 25 -4.79 15.11 -8.00
N LEU A 26 -4.30 16.33 -8.27
CA LEU A 26 -3.32 17.02 -7.41
C LEU A 26 -3.89 17.46 -6.05
N LEU A 27 -5.16 17.86 -6.03
CA LEU A 27 -5.85 18.27 -4.79
C LEU A 27 -6.16 17.07 -3.88
N LEU A 28 -6.41 15.88 -4.45
CA LEU A 28 -6.65 14.66 -3.69
C LEU A 28 -5.39 14.08 -3.06
N GLU A 29 -4.24 14.14 -3.74
CA GLU A 29 -2.99 13.58 -3.20
C GLU A 29 -2.37 14.42 -2.09
N ARG A 30 -2.55 15.76 -2.10
CA ARG A 30 -1.92 16.66 -1.11
C ARG A 30 -2.83 17.84 -0.75
N PRO A 31 -3.95 17.62 -0.05
CA PRO A 31 -4.95 18.66 0.21
C PRO A 31 -4.40 19.87 0.99
N ASN A 32 -3.39 19.67 1.84
CA ASN A 32 -2.82 20.74 2.67
C ASN A 32 -1.71 21.55 1.98
N ALA A 33 -1.31 21.16 0.75
CA ALA A 33 -0.29 21.89 0.00
C ALA A 33 -0.88 23.06 -0.81
N PHE A 34 -2.21 23.19 -0.87
CA PHE A 34 -2.89 24.13 -1.73
C PHE A 34 -4.01 24.90 -1.00
N GLU A 35 -4.06 26.22 -1.20
CA GLU A 35 -5.17 27.10 -0.83
C GLU A 35 -6.02 27.37 -2.07
N ILE A 36 -7.34 27.19 -1.98
CA ILE A 36 -8.28 27.47 -3.07
C ILE A 36 -9.13 28.66 -2.65
N SER A 37 -9.15 29.72 -3.45
CA SER A 37 -10.01 30.88 -3.23
C SER A 37 -10.86 31.18 -4.45
N ASN A 38 -12.09 31.61 -4.21
CA ASN A 38 -13.05 31.95 -5.25
C ASN A 38 -13.28 33.47 -5.20
N GLU A 39 -12.95 34.16 -6.27
CA GLU A 39 -13.22 35.58 -6.40
C GLU A 39 -14.69 35.83 -6.80
N ALA A 40 -15.23 36.99 -6.40
CA ALA A 40 -16.61 37.39 -6.72
C ALA A 40 -16.90 37.48 -8.23
N THR A 41 -15.86 37.48 -9.06
CA THR A 41 -15.89 37.47 -10.53
C THR A 41 -16.12 36.08 -11.13
N GLY A 42 -16.20 35.03 -10.30
CA GLY A 42 -16.33 33.63 -10.75
C GLY A 42 -14.99 32.97 -11.07
N GLN A 43 -13.88 33.67 -10.86
CA GLN A 43 -12.55 33.13 -11.09
C GLN A 43 -12.07 32.34 -9.86
N THR A 44 -11.72 31.07 -10.04
CA THR A 44 -11.10 30.24 -8.99
C THR A 44 -9.59 30.31 -9.09
N THR A 45 -8.93 30.66 -7.99
CA THR A 45 -7.47 30.67 -7.87
C THR A 45 -7.03 29.52 -6.97
N VAL A 46 -6.01 28.78 -7.40
CA VAL A 46 -5.37 27.70 -6.62
C VAL A 46 -3.94 28.13 -6.34
N ARG A 47 -3.57 28.21 -5.07
CA ARG A 47 -2.29 28.71 -4.58
C ARG A 47 -1.53 27.59 -3.89
N LEU A 48 -0.23 27.47 -4.13
CA LEU A 48 0.65 26.65 -3.29
C LEU A 48 0.95 27.42 -2.00
N VAL A 49 0.77 26.82 -0.83
CA VAL A 49 0.98 27.49 0.46
C VAL A 49 2.45 27.95 0.56
N GLY A 50 2.68 29.27 0.57
CA GLY A 50 4.02 29.90 0.74
C GLY A 50 4.59 30.74 -0.42
N GLU A 51 3.90 30.92 -1.56
CA GLU A 51 4.35 31.76 -2.69
C GLU A 51 3.32 32.84 -3.10
N ALA A 52 3.74 33.84 -3.90
CA ALA A 52 2.90 34.96 -4.37
C ALA A 52 1.95 34.57 -5.53
N GLU A 53 0.82 35.30 -5.65
CA GLU A 53 -0.32 35.03 -6.54
C GLU A 53 0.03 34.79 -8.02
N LEU A 54 -0.59 33.76 -8.61
CA LEU A 54 -0.57 33.48 -10.03
C LEU A 54 -2.02 33.39 -10.54
N ALA A 55 -2.48 34.44 -11.22
CA ALA A 55 -3.82 34.49 -11.81
C ALA A 55 -3.95 33.49 -12.96
N VAL A 56 -4.90 32.54 -12.84
CA VAL A 56 -5.28 31.63 -13.92
C VAL A 56 -6.29 32.36 -14.81
N ARG A 57 -5.86 32.87 -15.97
CA ARG A 57 -6.77 33.45 -16.97
C ARG A 57 -7.55 32.35 -17.70
N GLU A 58 -8.86 32.55 -17.79
CA GLU A 58 -9.85 31.65 -18.38
C GLU A 58 -9.42 31.04 -19.73
N SER A 59 -9.45 29.71 -19.81
CA SER A 59 -9.86 29.02 -21.03
C SER A 59 -11.36 28.76 -20.92
N LYS A 60 -12.15 29.26 -21.89
CA LYS A 60 -13.60 29.01 -22.00
C LYS A 60 -13.90 27.52 -21.82
N GLY A 61 -14.48 27.15 -20.67
CA GLY A 61 -14.78 25.76 -20.33
C GLY A 61 -15.16 25.55 -18.87
N GLY A 62 -16.36 26.01 -18.48
CA GLY A 62 -17.22 25.45 -17.43
C GLY A 62 -16.70 25.43 -15.99
N ILE A 63 -17.09 26.43 -15.19
CA ILE A 63 -17.08 26.38 -13.73
C ILE A 63 -18.21 25.45 -13.27
N MET A 64 -17.93 24.53 -12.35
CA MET A 64 -18.98 23.76 -11.67
C MET A 64 -19.58 24.60 -10.53
N ASN A 65 -20.88 24.87 -10.61
CA ASN A 65 -21.63 25.65 -9.63
C ASN A 65 -21.98 24.80 -8.38
N SER A 66 -22.57 25.44 -7.35
CA SER A 66 -22.96 24.79 -6.09
C SER A 66 -23.96 23.63 -6.27
N GLU A 67 -24.79 23.69 -7.30
CA GLU A 67 -25.71 22.63 -7.70
C GLU A 67 -24.98 21.44 -8.35
N GLN A 68 -23.90 21.68 -9.08
CA GLN A 68 -23.00 20.68 -9.64
C GLN A 68 -22.11 20.05 -8.55
N MET A 69 -21.67 20.81 -7.55
CA MET A 69 -21.02 20.26 -6.34
C MET A 69 -21.97 19.41 -5.51
N THR A 70 -23.20 19.88 -5.31
CA THR A 70 -24.26 19.10 -4.64
C THR A 70 -24.64 17.88 -5.46
N SER A 71 -24.58 17.96 -6.80
CA SER A 71 -24.80 16.82 -7.71
C SER A 71 -23.63 15.85 -7.74
N ILE A 72 -22.39 16.29 -7.50
CA ILE A 72 -21.23 15.43 -7.30
C ILE A 72 -21.34 14.70 -5.96
N GLU A 73 -21.70 15.40 -4.88
CA GLU A 73 -21.97 14.78 -3.58
C GLU A 73 -23.18 13.85 -3.61
N ALA A 74 -24.24 14.24 -4.34
CA ALA A 74 -25.41 13.40 -4.59
C ALA A 74 -25.09 12.24 -5.54
N TYR A 75 -24.16 12.39 -6.49
CA TYR A 75 -23.66 11.31 -7.35
C TYR A 75 -22.75 10.37 -6.56
N MET A 76 -21.90 10.84 -5.65
CA MET A 76 -21.17 9.97 -4.71
C MET A 76 -22.13 9.20 -3.80
N ARG A 77 -23.26 9.81 -3.42
CA ARG A 77 -24.36 9.12 -2.72
C ARG A 77 -25.20 8.17 -3.60
N LYS A 78 -25.40 8.48 -4.89
CA LYS A 78 -26.32 7.78 -5.83
C LYS A 78 -25.63 6.74 -6.70
N ALA A 79 -24.34 6.88 -6.97
CA ALA A 79 -23.47 5.92 -7.66
C ALA A 79 -23.04 4.75 -6.76
N GLY A 80 -23.31 4.83 -5.44
CA GLY A 80 -22.97 3.79 -4.48
C GLY A 80 -21.46 3.55 -4.29
N GLY A 81 -20.60 4.36 -4.91
CA GLY A 81 -19.14 4.22 -4.86
C GLY A 81 -18.53 5.05 -3.75
N SER A 82 -17.80 4.40 -2.83
CA SER A 82 -16.98 5.10 -1.83
C SER A 82 -15.79 5.81 -2.51
N GLU A 83 -15.22 6.86 -1.88
CA GLU A 83 -13.96 7.54 -2.31
C GLU A 83 -12.87 6.55 -2.79
N ARG A 84 -12.85 5.39 -2.15
CA ARG A 84 -12.10 4.18 -2.50
C ARG A 84 -12.23 3.74 -3.97
N VAL A 85 -13.45 3.63 -4.47
CA VAL A 85 -13.79 3.18 -5.84
C VAL A 85 -13.22 4.16 -6.86
N SER A 86 -13.28 5.46 -6.57
CA SER A 86 -12.68 6.48 -7.42
C SER A 86 -11.14 6.39 -7.44
N ARG A 87 -10.48 6.14 -6.30
CA ARG A 87 -9.02 5.95 -6.22
C ARG A 87 -8.56 4.71 -7.00
N LEU A 88 -9.25 3.58 -6.85
CA LEU A 88 -8.95 2.34 -7.57
C LEU A 88 -9.21 2.47 -9.09
N GLY A 89 -10.27 3.18 -9.48
CA GLY A 89 -10.59 3.42 -10.90
C GLY A 89 -9.47 4.18 -11.61
N VAL A 90 -8.88 5.16 -10.93
CA VAL A 90 -7.69 5.89 -11.42
C VAL A 90 -6.48 4.97 -11.51
N LEU A 91 -6.19 4.16 -10.47
CA LEU A 91 -5.02 3.28 -10.43
C LEU A 91 -5.02 2.25 -11.57
N PHE A 92 -6.19 1.66 -11.86
CA PHE A 92 -6.31 0.57 -12.82
C PHE A 92 -6.81 1.01 -14.20
N GLY A 93 -7.16 2.29 -14.38
CA GLY A 93 -7.79 2.77 -15.62
C GLY A 93 -9.16 2.13 -15.88
N ILE A 94 -9.88 1.75 -14.83
CA ILE A 94 -11.18 1.08 -14.89
C ILE A 94 -12.26 2.09 -14.53
N ASP A 95 -13.35 2.11 -15.28
CA ASP A 95 -14.46 3.03 -14.99
C ASP A 95 -15.12 2.70 -13.64
N GLU A 96 -15.55 3.75 -12.95
CA GLU A 96 -16.17 3.66 -11.62
C GLU A 96 -17.44 2.80 -11.62
N ALA A 97 -18.16 2.72 -12.74
CA ALA A 97 -19.34 1.87 -12.89
C ALA A 97 -18.99 0.37 -12.95
N THR A 98 -17.79 0.02 -13.40
CA THR A 98 -17.25 -1.34 -13.34
C THR A 98 -16.84 -1.70 -11.91
N LEU A 99 -16.23 -0.79 -11.18
CA LEU A 99 -15.83 -1.02 -9.78
C LEU A 99 -17.00 -0.99 -8.78
N SER A 100 -18.07 -0.25 -9.08
CA SER A 100 -19.29 -0.16 -8.25
C SER A 100 -20.30 -1.29 -8.51
N ARG A 101 -20.11 -2.10 -9.56
CA ARG A 101 -20.89 -3.35 -9.80
C ARG A 101 -20.64 -4.43 -8.76
N HIS A 102 -19.59 -4.30 -7.98
CA HIS A 102 -19.26 -5.26 -6.94
C HIS A 102 -20.20 -5.11 -5.77
N LYS A 103 -20.61 -6.24 -5.17
CA LYS A 103 -21.47 -6.24 -3.98
C LYS A 103 -20.79 -5.47 -2.85
N GLU A 104 -21.61 -4.86 -2.00
CA GLU A 104 -21.14 -4.33 -0.73
C GLU A 104 -20.33 -5.41 0.01
N GLY A 105 -19.16 -5.03 0.54
CA GLY A 105 -18.21 -5.96 1.17
C GLY A 105 -17.18 -6.61 0.24
N PHE A 106 -17.18 -6.31 -1.07
CA PHE A 106 -16.11 -6.82 -1.95
C PHE A 106 -14.72 -6.31 -1.53
N LEU A 107 -13.75 -7.22 -1.48
CA LEU A 107 -12.38 -6.92 -1.06
C LEU A 107 -11.51 -6.58 -2.28
N TRP A 108 -10.91 -5.39 -2.24
CA TRP A 108 -9.89 -4.92 -3.16
C TRP A 108 -8.62 -4.73 -2.34
N GLY A 109 -7.57 -5.48 -2.67
CA GLY A 109 -6.35 -5.50 -1.87
C GLY A 109 -5.10 -5.81 -2.65
N ALA A 110 -3.97 -5.59 -1.98
CA ALA A 110 -2.65 -6.02 -2.42
C ALA A 110 -2.21 -7.27 -1.66
N ALA A 111 -1.24 -8.00 -2.20
CA ALA A 111 -0.76 -9.26 -1.65
C ALA A 111 0.77 -9.31 -1.64
N THR A 112 1.34 -9.81 -0.55
CA THR A 112 2.78 -9.97 -0.34
C THR A 112 3.09 -11.30 0.36
N ALA A 113 4.37 -11.64 0.49
CA ALA A 113 4.85 -12.75 1.32
C ALA A 113 6.12 -12.36 2.07
N ALA A 114 6.27 -12.87 3.29
CA ALA A 114 7.28 -12.47 4.27
C ALA A 114 8.70 -12.39 3.69
N TYR A 115 9.23 -13.49 3.16
CA TYR A 115 10.59 -13.54 2.61
C TYR A 115 10.82 -12.55 1.44
N GLN A 116 9.76 -12.20 0.71
CA GLN A 116 9.87 -11.32 -0.46
C GLN A 116 9.97 -9.84 -0.08
N ILE A 117 9.48 -9.43 1.10
CA ILE A 117 9.37 -8.01 1.45
C ILE A 117 10.00 -7.62 2.79
N GLU A 118 10.08 -8.53 3.77
CA GLU A 118 10.43 -8.16 5.15
C GLU A 118 11.88 -7.71 5.31
N GLY A 119 12.83 -8.50 4.80
CA GLY A 119 14.24 -8.35 5.18
C GLY A 119 14.47 -8.79 6.63
N ALA A 120 15.44 -8.15 7.30
CA ALA A 120 15.82 -8.46 8.69
C ALA A 120 16.00 -9.97 8.91
N TRP A 121 16.70 -10.61 7.96
CA TRP A 121 16.69 -12.06 7.79
C TRP A 121 17.35 -12.85 8.93
N ASN A 122 18.31 -12.24 9.63
CA ASN A 122 19.08 -12.80 10.75
C ASN A 122 19.03 -11.92 12.01
N SER A 123 18.01 -11.09 12.12
CA SER A 123 17.82 -10.16 13.25
C SER A 123 16.64 -10.60 14.11
N PHE A 124 16.60 -10.08 15.34
CA PHE A 124 15.43 -10.17 16.21
C PHE A 124 14.93 -11.60 16.46
N GLY A 125 15.87 -12.52 16.66
CA GLY A 125 15.58 -13.93 16.93
C GLY A 125 15.10 -14.75 15.73
N LYS A 126 14.98 -14.18 14.52
CA LYS A 126 14.63 -14.95 13.32
C LYS A 126 15.73 -15.96 12.99
N GLN A 127 15.34 -17.22 12.79
CA GLN A 127 16.24 -18.24 12.25
C GLN A 127 16.28 -18.24 10.72
N ARG A 128 17.18 -19.05 10.15
CA ARG A 128 17.26 -19.23 8.70
C ARG A 128 16.07 -20.03 8.17
N SER A 129 15.68 -19.70 6.95
CA SER A 129 14.75 -20.46 6.13
C SER A 129 15.51 -21.24 5.06
N ILE A 130 14.83 -22.21 4.43
CA ILE A 130 15.33 -22.88 3.23
C ILE A 130 15.67 -21.90 2.11
N TRP A 131 14.96 -20.76 2.02
CA TRP A 131 15.23 -19.71 1.04
C TRP A 131 16.47 -18.89 1.37
N ASP A 132 16.75 -18.63 2.65
CA ASP A 132 18.01 -17.98 3.07
C ASP A 132 19.20 -18.80 2.56
N ASN A 133 19.18 -20.12 2.79
CA ASN A 133 20.25 -21.02 2.34
C ASN A 133 20.32 -21.14 0.81
N PHE A 134 19.17 -21.27 0.13
CA PHE A 134 19.12 -21.36 -1.33
C PHE A 134 19.68 -20.11 -2.01
N CYS A 135 19.24 -18.91 -1.59
CA CYS A 135 19.70 -17.65 -2.17
C CYS A 135 21.19 -17.39 -1.87
N GLN A 136 21.63 -17.60 -0.63
CA GLN A 136 23.01 -17.29 -0.21
C GLN A 136 24.05 -18.25 -0.77
N LYS A 137 23.65 -19.48 -1.17
CA LYS A 137 24.54 -20.41 -1.87
C LYS A 137 25.02 -19.86 -3.24
N GLY A 138 24.23 -18.97 -3.86
CA GLY A 138 24.51 -18.40 -5.17
C GLY A 138 24.21 -19.34 -6.34
N GLY A 139 24.03 -18.76 -7.53
CA GLY A 139 23.75 -19.48 -8.78
C GLY A 139 22.29 -19.90 -9.00
N GLY A 140 21.45 -19.84 -7.96
CA GLY A 140 20.01 -20.20 -8.03
C GLY A 140 19.05 -19.03 -8.27
N VAL A 141 19.53 -17.79 -8.17
CA VAL A 141 18.72 -16.56 -8.32
C VAL A 141 19.40 -15.62 -9.30
N VAL A 142 18.61 -14.93 -10.12
CA VAL A 142 19.10 -13.90 -11.05
C VAL A 142 19.94 -12.88 -10.28
N LYS A 143 21.14 -12.59 -10.79
CA LYS A 143 22.13 -11.67 -10.16
C LYS A 143 22.55 -12.05 -8.73
N ASN A 144 22.28 -13.28 -8.26
CA ASN A 144 22.53 -13.71 -6.89
C ASN A 144 21.85 -12.82 -5.83
N GLU A 145 20.66 -12.30 -6.13
CA GLU A 145 19.87 -11.51 -5.19
C GLU A 145 19.38 -12.38 -4.00
N THR A 146 19.15 -11.74 -2.86
CA THR A 146 18.75 -12.40 -1.60
C THR A 146 17.59 -11.66 -0.93
N GLY A 147 16.87 -12.35 -0.04
CA GLY A 147 15.84 -11.75 0.82
C GLY A 147 16.40 -11.03 2.06
N ASN A 148 17.72 -10.82 2.15
CA ASN A 148 18.36 -10.32 3.36
C ASN A 148 17.85 -8.92 3.78
N VAL A 149 17.63 -8.05 2.79
CA VAL A 149 17.11 -6.69 2.94
C VAL A 149 15.71 -6.57 2.33
N ALA A 150 15.49 -7.20 1.16
CA ALA A 150 14.21 -7.22 0.45
C ALA A 150 13.64 -5.79 0.22
N ALA A 151 12.38 -5.54 0.57
CA ALA A 151 11.75 -4.23 0.50
C ALA A 151 11.83 -3.45 1.83
N GLU A 152 12.60 -3.94 2.81
CA GLU A 152 12.72 -3.36 4.15
C GLU A 152 11.38 -3.23 4.90
N PHE A 153 10.39 -4.08 4.60
CA PHE A 153 9.05 -3.98 5.21
C PHE A 153 9.11 -4.18 6.74
N TYR A 154 10.07 -4.93 7.27
CA TYR A 154 10.23 -5.09 8.73
C TYR A 154 10.35 -3.74 9.44
N ASP A 155 11.15 -2.82 8.88
CA ASP A 155 11.39 -1.49 9.46
C ASP A 155 10.42 -0.41 8.92
N ARG A 156 9.76 -0.66 7.78
CA ARG A 156 8.98 0.35 7.02
C ARG A 156 7.50 0.03 6.87
N TYR A 157 6.98 -0.99 7.56
CA TYR A 157 5.59 -1.44 7.40
C TYR A 157 4.57 -0.30 7.54
N GLU A 158 4.78 0.69 8.44
CA GLU A 158 3.84 1.80 8.61
C GLU A 158 3.66 2.63 7.34
N ALA A 159 4.76 2.95 6.66
CA ALA A 159 4.74 3.72 5.41
C ALA A 159 4.13 2.91 4.27
N ASP A 160 4.43 1.61 4.21
CA ASP A 160 3.89 0.74 3.17
C ASP A 160 2.39 0.52 3.35
N LEU A 161 1.92 0.32 4.58
CA LEU A 161 0.50 0.21 4.90
C LEU A 161 -0.24 1.53 4.74
N GLN A 162 0.42 2.68 4.94
CA GLN A 162 -0.16 3.98 4.60
C GLN A 162 -0.43 4.06 3.09
N ARG A 163 0.52 3.62 2.24
CA ARG A 163 0.30 3.59 0.79
C ARG A 163 -0.85 2.67 0.40
N VAL A 164 -0.98 1.51 1.05
CA VAL A 164 -2.12 0.60 0.82
C VAL A 164 -3.46 1.32 1.08
N ALA A 165 -3.55 2.09 2.17
CA ALA A 165 -4.72 2.91 2.46
C ALA A 165 -4.91 4.03 1.44
N ASP A 166 -3.83 4.72 1.06
CA ASP A 166 -3.86 5.83 0.11
C ASP A 166 -4.36 5.40 -1.27
N TYR A 167 -4.02 4.17 -1.71
CA TYR A 167 -4.55 3.58 -2.95
C TYR A 167 -6.03 3.18 -2.89
N GLY A 168 -6.66 3.20 -1.70
CA GLY A 168 -8.04 2.75 -1.52
C GLY A 168 -8.18 1.23 -1.46
N PHE A 169 -7.15 0.50 -1.05
CA PHE A 169 -7.34 -0.91 -0.73
C PHE A 169 -8.04 -1.06 0.62
N ASN A 170 -8.97 -2.00 0.71
CA ASN A 170 -9.66 -2.34 1.97
C ASN A 170 -9.27 -3.73 2.50
N SER A 171 -8.38 -4.44 1.81
CA SER A 171 -7.74 -5.64 2.31
C SER A 171 -6.26 -5.65 2.00
N PHE A 172 -5.50 -6.36 2.82
CA PHE A 172 -4.08 -6.58 2.60
C PHE A 172 -3.74 -8.02 2.97
N ARG A 173 -3.29 -8.80 1.97
CA ARG A 173 -2.81 -10.16 2.20
C ARG A 173 -1.31 -10.14 2.45
N PHE A 174 -0.88 -10.73 3.55
CA PHE A 174 0.53 -10.95 3.85
C PHE A 174 0.71 -12.36 4.42
N SER A 175 1.94 -12.87 4.41
CA SER A 175 2.26 -14.10 5.11
C SER A 175 3.02 -13.83 6.40
N ILE A 176 2.87 -14.73 7.36
CA ILE A 176 3.70 -14.76 8.56
C ILE A 176 4.93 -15.62 8.26
N SER A 177 6.10 -15.17 8.72
CA SER A 177 7.33 -15.94 8.61
C SER A 177 7.45 -16.93 9.75
N TRP A 178 7.29 -18.21 9.43
CA TRP A 178 7.50 -19.30 10.39
C TRP A 178 8.86 -19.20 11.12
N PRO A 179 10.01 -19.06 10.45
CA PRO A 179 11.30 -18.96 11.14
C PRO A 179 11.47 -17.66 11.94
N ARG A 180 10.57 -16.68 11.80
CA ARG A 180 10.54 -15.48 12.65
C ARG A 180 9.67 -15.69 13.89
N ILE A 181 8.50 -16.33 13.74
CA ILE A 181 7.55 -16.56 14.83
C ILE A 181 7.96 -17.72 15.72
N PHE A 182 8.41 -18.83 15.13
CA PHE A 182 8.66 -20.08 15.83
C PHE A 182 10.05 -20.64 15.50
N PRO A 183 11.13 -19.87 15.76
CA PRO A 183 12.49 -20.32 15.56
C PRO A 183 12.90 -21.39 16.58
N LYS A 184 13.94 -22.13 16.24
CA LYS A 184 14.65 -23.05 17.12
C LYS A 184 15.60 -22.29 18.03
N GLY A 185 15.42 -22.47 19.33
CA GLY A 185 16.32 -21.96 20.35
C GLY A 185 17.69 -22.65 20.32
N LEU A 186 18.64 -22.10 21.08
CA LEU A 186 19.97 -22.71 21.25
C LEU A 186 19.92 -24.09 21.93
N ASP A 187 18.83 -24.38 22.63
CA ASP A 187 18.51 -25.68 23.23
C ASP A 187 17.95 -26.69 22.21
N GLY A 188 17.82 -26.29 20.94
CA GLY A 188 17.31 -27.14 19.86
C GLY A 188 15.78 -27.26 19.85
N VAL A 189 15.05 -26.45 20.60
CA VAL A 189 13.58 -26.52 20.69
C VAL A 189 12.95 -25.33 20.00
N HIS A 190 11.94 -25.57 19.15
CA HIS A 190 11.17 -24.48 18.56
C HIS A 190 10.22 -23.86 19.59
N ARG A 191 10.22 -22.53 19.69
CA ARG A 191 9.39 -21.78 20.63
C ARG A 191 8.97 -20.43 20.03
N PRO A 192 7.88 -19.82 20.51
CA PRO A 192 7.49 -18.50 20.05
C PRO A 192 8.59 -17.47 20.35
N ASN A 193 8.96 -16.68 19.35
CA ASN A 193 9.88 -15.55 19.47
C ASN A 193 9.08 -14.27 19.76
N PRO A 194 9.19 -13.68 20.97
CA PRO A 194 8.40 -12.51 21.35
C PRO A 194 8.58 -11.30 20.41
N GLU A 195 9.79 -11.06 19.91
CA GLU A 195 10.07 -9.94 19.01
C GLU A 195 9.42 -10.16 17.63
N GLY A 196 9.45 -11.40 17.13
CA GLY A 196 8.75 -11.80 15.91
C GLY A 196 7.24 -11.62 16.04
N VAL A 197 6.66 -12.09 17.16
CA VAL A 197 5.22 -11.93 17.46
C VAL A 197 4.86 -10.45 17.53
N GLN A 198 5.65 -9.64 18.22
CA GLN A 198 5.41 -8.21 18.37
C GLN A 198 5.40 -7.47 17.03
N PHE A 199 6.31 -7.82 16.10
CA PHE A 199 6.31 -7.25 14.76
C PHE A 199 4.98 -7.46 14.03
N TYR A 200 4.45 -8.69 13.98
CA TYR A 200 3.16 -8.93 13.31
C TYR A 200 1.98 -8.32 14.06
N MET A 201 2.04 -8.21 15.39
CA MET A 201 1.03 -7.47 16.17
C MET A 201 0.99 -6.00 15.77
N HIS A 202 2.16 -5.34 15.61
CA HIS A 202 2.21 -3.95 15.14
C HIS A 202 1.69 -3.80 13.70
N VAL A 203 1.98 -4.76 12.81
CA VAL A 203 1.41 -4.79 11.45
C VAL A 203 -0.13 -4.87 11.49
N LEU A 204 -0.67 -5.78 12.30
CA LEU A 204 -2.12 -5.95 12.47
C LEU A 204 -2.78 -4.70 13.07
N ASP A 205 -2.16 -4.08 14.07
CA ASP A 205 -2.64 -2.84 14.68
C ASP A 205 -2.65 -1.68 13.67
N SER A 206 -1.61 -1.56 12.84
CA SER A 206 -1.53 -0.53 11.79
C SER A 206 -2.59 -0.74 10.70
N LEU A 207 -2.87 -1.99 10.29
CA LEU A 207 -3.96 -2.32 9.37
C LEU A 207 -5.32 -1.97 9.97
N LYS A 208 -5.54 -2.33 11.24
CA LYS A 208 -6.78 -2.02 11.97
C LYS A 208 -7.00 -0.52 12.08
N ALA A 209 -5.97 0.25 12.41
CA ALA A 209 -6.04 1.72 12.48
C ALA A 209 -6.42 2.37 11.14
N LYS A 210 -6.17 1.68 10.01
CA LYS A 210 -6.48 2.14 8.66
C LYS A 210 -7.76 1.53 8.08
N ASN A 211 -8.52 0.77 8.87
CA ASN A 211 -9.70 0.02 8.41
C ASN A 211 -9.42 -0.92 7.22
N ILE A 212 -8.22 -1.52 7.18
CA ILE A 212 -7.83 -2.51 6.17
C ILE A 212 -8.00 -3.90 6.77
N ILE A 213 -8.72 -4.78 6.08
CA ILE A 213 -8.93 -6.17 6.51
C ILE A 213 -7.65 -6.98 6.26
N PRO A 214 -7.02 -7.55 7.30
CA PRO A 214 -5.88 -8.43 7.14
C PRO A 214 -6.32 -9.79 6.58
N LEU A 215 -5.63 -10.29 5.55
CA LEU A 215 -5.78 -11.65 5.05
C LEU A 215 -4.46 -12.40 5.30
N VAL A 216 -4.41 -13.21 6.35
CA VAL A 216 -3.16 -13.82 6.82
C VAL A 216 -2.92 -15.16 6.14
N THR A 217 -1.77 -15.29 5.50
CA THR A 217 -1.27 -16.57 4.96
C THR A 217 -0.31 -17.18 5.97
N ILE A 218 -0.67 -18.33 6.54
CA ILE A 218 0.13 -18.97 7.60
C ILE A 218 1.48 -19.46 7.04
N PHE A 219 1.54 -19.92 5.79
CA PHE A 219 2.79 -20.38 5.19
C PHE A 219 2.95 -19.92 3.74
N HIS A 220 4.13 -19.37 3.41
CA HIS A 220 4.48 -18.98 2.05
C HIS A 220 5.96 -19.32 1.73
N TRP A 221 6.24 -20.62 1.71
CA TRP A 221 7.49 -21.23 1.23
C TRP A 221 8.73 -21.01 2.10
N ASP A 222 8.67 -20.21 3.15
CA ASP A 222 9.79 -19.90 4.04
C ASP A 222 9.90 -20.87 5.22
N LEU A 223 10.03 -22.17 4.92
CA LEU A 223 10.23 -23.22 5.93
C LEU A 223 11.52 -22.95 6.72
N PRO A 224 11.53 -23.06 8.07
CA PRO A 224 12.72 -23.34 8.88
C PRO A 224 13.77 -24.21 8.18
N ASP A 225 15.03 -23.79 8.14
CA ASP A 225 16.06 -24.54 7.41
C ASP A 225 16.47 -25.87 8.04
N ASP A 226 16.02 -26.11 9.27
CA ASP A 226 16.22 -27.36 9.99
C ASP A 226 15.03 -28.34 9.88
N LEU A 227 13.95 -27.95 9.18
CA LEU A 227 12.80 -28.80 8.89
C LEU A 227 12.78 -29.21 7.41
N ASP A 228 12.08 -30.30 7.10
CA ASP A 228 11.88 -30.80 5.74
C ASP A 228 10.42 -31.24 5.54
N TRP A 229 9.81 -30.84 4.42
CA TRP A 229 8.45 -31.28 4.05
C TRP A 229 8.34 -32.79 3.79
N LEU A 230 9.47 -33.47 3.56
CA LEU A 230 9.53 -34.92 3.38
C LEU A 230 9.60 -35.69 4.71
N ASP A 231 9.84 -34.99 5.83
CA ASP A 231 9.75 -35.59 7.17
C ASP A 231 8.31 -35.50 7.69
N VAL A 232 7.75 -36.62 8.15
CA VAL A 232 6.40 -36.66 8.70
C VAL A 232 6.25 -35.82 9.97
N SER A 233 7.34 -35.59 10.72
CA SER A 233 7.31 -34.76 11.93
C SER A 233 6.94 -33.30 11.64
N VAL A 234 7.14 -32.84 10.40
CA VAL A 234 6.81 -31.46 9.99
C VAL A 234 5.31 -31.16 10.13
N VAL A 235 4.46 -32.19 10.11
CA VAL A 235 3.01 -32.03 10.29
C VAL A 235 2.71 -31.51 11.69
N GLU A 236 3.32 -32.10 12.72
CA GLU A 236 3.17 -31.66 14.10
C GLU A 236 3.83 -30.30 14.31
N SER A 237 5.03 -30.09 13.76
CA SER A 237 5.72 -28.79 13.84
C SER A 237 4.91 -27.66 13.20
N PHE A 238 4.26 -27.91 12.07
CA PHE A 238 3.39 -26.93 11.40
C PHE A 238 2.14 -26.64 12.23
N ALA A 239 1.55 -27.67 12.86
CA ALA A 239 0.39 -27.52 13.72
C ALA A 239 0.70 -26.75 15.03
N GLU A 240 1.90 -26.91 15.60
CA GLU A 240 2.33 -26.13 16.77
C GLU A 240 2.61 -24.66 16.43
N TYR A 241 3.08 -24.41 15.21
CA TYR A 241 3.30 -23.06 14.69
C TYR A 241 2.00 -22.29 14.40
N ALA A 242 0.98 -22.96 13.86
CA ALA A 242 -0.27 -22.36 13.37
C ALA A 242 -1.25 -21.96 14.49
#